data_AF-A0A532D8U2-F1
#
_entry.id   AF-A0A532D8U2-F1
#
_cell.length_a   1.000
_cell.length_b   1.000
_cell.length_c   1.000
_cell.angle_alpha   90.00
_cell.angle_beta   90.00
_cell.angle_gamma   90.00
#
_symmetry.space_group_name_H-M   'P 1'
#
loop_
_entity.id
_entity.type
_entity.pdbx_description
1 polymer ?
#
loop_
_entity_poly.entity_id
_entity_poly.type
_entity_poly.pdbx_seq_one_letter_code
_entity_poly.pdbx_strand_id
1 'polypeptide(L)' 'MKFSKRSEYGLRALIELTGHYGKAPLQRHQIARRQHVPIEFLEHILLTLRNAGLLASRRGVSGG' A
#
# COMPACT_ATOMS: atom_id res chain seq x y z
N MET A 1 15.71 16.65 -7.08
CA MET A 1 14.57 16.05 -7.82
C MET A 1 13.31 16.22 -6.98
N LYS A 2 12.20 16.73 -7.53
CA LYS A 2 10.90 16.80 -6.82
C LYS A 2 10.11 15.54 -7.14
N PHE A 3 9.86 14.69 -6.14
CA PHE A 3 8.95 13.56 -6.29
C PHE A 3 7.50 14.05 -6.17
N SER A 4 6.60 13.48 -6.96
CA SER A 4 5.17 13.69 -6.77
C SER A 4 4.72 13.02 -5.47
N LYS A 5 3.68 13.56 -4.81
CA LYS A 5 3.08 12.91 -3.63
C LYS A 5 2.65 11.46 -3.93
N ARG A 6 2.21 11.18 -5.16
CA ARG A 6 1.85 9.82 -5.60
C ARG A 6 3.05 8.88 -5.59
N SER A 7 4.18 9.33 -6.11
CA SER A 7 5.44 8.57 -6.11
C SER A 7 5.96 8.35 -4.69
N GLU A 8 5.94 9.40 -3.87
CA GLU A 8 6.39 9.33 -2.47
C GLU A 8 5.54 8.37 -1.63
N TYR A 9 4.22 8.52 -1.67
CA TYR A 9 3.31 7.66 -0.92
C TYR A 9 3.29 6.22 -1.45
N GLY A 10 3.44 6.02 -2.76
CA GLY A 10 3.61 4.68 -3.31
C GLY A 10 4.87 3.99 -2.84
N LEU A 11 5.99 4.71 -2.78
CA LEU A 11 7.23 4.16 -2.27
C LEU A 11 7.13 3.81 -0.78
N ARG A 12 6.55 4.71 0.04
CA ARG A 12 6.30 4.44 1.46
C ARG A 12 5.40 3.21 1.68
N ALA A 13 4.34 3.08 0.89
CA ALA A 13 3.45 1.93 0.96
C ALA A 13 4.15 0.62 0.56
N LEU A 14 4.99 0.65 -0.48
CA LEU A 14 5.78 -0.50 -0.90
C LEU A 14 6.78 -0.94 0.17
N ILE A 15 7.50 0.00 0.79
CA ILE A 15 8.43 -0.28 1.90
C ILE A 15 7.70 -0.93 3.08
N GLU A 16 6.51 -0.44 3.43
CA GLU A 16 5.69 -1.02 4.49
C GLU A 16 5.27 -2.46 4.15
N LEU A 17 4.82 -2.69 2.91
CA LEU A 17 4.39 -4.01 2.45
C LEU A 17 5.54 -5.01 2.39
N THR A 18 6.72 -4.61 1.92
CA THR A 18 7.90 -5.49 1.85
C THR A 18 8.46 -5.82 3.22
N GLY A 19 8.43 -4.87 4.18
CA GLY A 19 8.78 -5.14 5.58
C GLY A 19 7.87 -6.17 6.27
N HIS A 20 6.67 -6.36 5.72
CA HIS A 20 5.69 -7.35 6.15
C HIS A 20 5.54 -8.56 5.22
N TYR A 21 6.41 -8.69 4.22
CA TYR A 21 6.38 -9.79 3.27
C TYR A 21 6.56 -11.16 3.98
N GLY A 22 5.79 -12.16 3.55
CA GLY A 22 5.81 -13.51 4.15
C GLY A 22 5.12 -13.64 5.51
N LYS A 23 4.57 -12.55 6.08
CA LYS A 23 3.76 -12.56 7.30
C LYS A 23 2.27 -12.56 6.94
N ALA A 24 1.47 -11.80 7.68
CA ALA A 24 0.06 -11.59 7.40
C ALA A 24 -0.15 -10.49 6.34
N PRO A 25 -1.23 -10.57 5.54
CA PRO A 25 -1.61 -9.48 4.64
C PRO A 25 -1.88 -8.19 5.44
N LEU A 26 -1.48 -7.05 4.88
CA LEU A 26 -1.71 -5.75 5.48
C LEU A 26 -2.92 -5.07 4.86
N GLN A 27 -3.79 -4.54 5.72
CA GLN A 27 -4.94 -3.77 5.27
C GLN A 27 -4.53 -2.33 4.94
N ARG A 28 -5.16 -1.74 3.92
CA ARG A 28 -4.94 -0.34 3.52
C ARG A 28 -5.04 0.66 4.69
N HIS A 29 -5.95 0.45 5.64
CA HIS A 29 -6.09 1.29 6.84
C HIS A 29 -4.86 1.24 7.74
N GLN A 30 -4.22 0.07 7.86
CA GLN A 30 -3.01 -0.12 8.65
C GLN A 30 -1.83 0.62 7.99
N ILE A 31 -1.68 0.46 6.67
CA ILE A 31 -0.63 1.13 5.90
C ILE A 31 -0.81 2.66 5.96
N ALA A 32 -2.03 3.15 5.74
CA ALA A 32 -2.37 4.57 5.81
C ALA A 32 -1.99 5.19 7.16
N ARG A 33 -2.36 4.52 8.26
CA ARG A 33 -2.05 4.97 9.62
C ARG A 33 -0.56 4.96 9.92
N ARG A 34 0.18 3.91 9.53
CA ARG A 34 1.62 3.79 9.80
C ARG A 34 2.44 4.79 9.01
N GLN A 35 2.09 5.00 7.74
CA GLN A 35 2.83 5.84 6.80
C GLN A 35 2.33 7.30 6.76
N HIS A 36 1.30 7.62 7.57
CA HIS A 36 0.64 8.94 7.62
C HIS A 36 0.19 9.41 6.23
N VAL A 37 -0.42 8.50 5.47
CA VAL A 37 -0.92 8.74 4.11
C VAL A 37 -2.45 8.79 4.14
N PRO A 38 -3.09 9.78 3.49
CA PRO A 38 -4.54 9.80 3.34
C PRO A 38 -5.05 8.51 2.69
N ILE A 39 -6.04 7.87 3.31
CA ILE A 39 -6.47 6.52 2.91
C ILE A 39 -7.03 6.45 1.49
N GLU A 40 -7.81 7.44 1.08
CA GLU A 40 -8.38 7.52 -0.27
C GLU A 40 -7.27 7.58 -1.32
N PHE A 41 -6.23 8.36 -1.04
CA PHE A 41 -5.10 8.51 -1.93
C PHE A 41 -4.26 7.24 -2.00
N LEU A 42 -4.06 6.58 -0.85
CA LEU A 42 -3.40 5.29 -0.77
C LEU A 42 -4.17 4.22 -1.55
N GLU A 43 -5.50 4.21 -1.50
CA GLU A 43 -6.33 3.24 -2.23
C GLU A 43 -6.11 3.32 -3.74
N HIS A 44 -6.09 4.54 -4.31
CA HIS A 44 -5.76 4.73 -5.72
C HIS A 44 -4.35 4.22 -6.07
N ILE A 45 -3.38 4.44 -5.18
CA ILE A 45 -2.00 3.98 -5.39
C ILE A 45 -1.93 2.45 -5.34
N LEU A 46 -2.48 1.81 -4.30
CA LEU A 46 -2.48 0.36 -4.14
C LEU A 46 -3.21 -0.32 -5.30
N LEU A 47 -4.33 0.24 -5.76
CA LEU A 47 -5.04 -0.24 -6.94
C LEU A 47 -4.18 -0.15 -8.20
N THR A 48 -3.45 0.95 -8.38
CA THR A 48 -2.53 1.11 -9.52
C THR A 48 -1.43 0.04 -9.48
N LEU A 49 -0.81 -0.19 -8.32
CA LEU A 49 0.25 -1.17 -8.14
C LEU A 49 -0.25 -2.61 -8.32
N ARG A 50 -1.45 -2.92 -7.83
CA ARG A 50 -2.12 -4.20 -8.05
C ARG A 50 -2.39 -4.45 -9.53
N ASN A 51 -2.94 -3.47 -10.24
CA ASN A 51 -3.22 -3.59 -11.67
C ASN A 51 -1.95 -3.74 -12.51
N ALA A 52 -0.82 -3.19 -12.04
CA ALA A 52 0.50 -3.39 -12.64
C ALA A 52 1.12 -4.76 -12.30
N GLY A 53 0.44 -5.62 -11.53
CA GLY A 53 0.94 -6.93 -11.13
C GLY A 53 2.00 -6.90 -10.01
N LEU A 54 2.21 -5.75 -9.36
CA LEU A 54 3.22 -5.59 -8.32
C LEU A 54 2.73 -6.01 -6.93
N LEU A 55 1.40 -6.03 -6.73
CA LEU A 55 0.77 -6.40 -5.46
C LEU A 55 -0.23 -7.53 -5.65
N ALA A 56 -0.26 -8.44 -4.69
CA ALA A 56 -1.36 -9.38 -4.49
C ALA A 56 -2.31 -8.85 -3.40
N SER A 57 -3.59 -9.21 -3.49
CA SER A 57 -4.58 -8.90 -2.45
C SER A 57 -5.37 -10.14 -2.12
N ARG A 58 -5.63 -10.34 -0.83
CA ARG A 58 -6.42 -11.46 -0.30
C ARG A 58 -7.78 -10.96 0.16
N ARG A 59 -8.85 -11.59 -0.33
CA ARG A 59 -10.22 -11.31 0.13
C ARG A 59 -10.49 -11.92 1.51
N GLY A 60 -11.41 -11.33 2.26
CA GLY A 60 -11.90 -11.84 3.55
C GLY A 60 -11.64 -10.87 4.72
N VAL A 61 -12.19 -11.20 5.90
CA VAL A 61 -12.11 -10.38 7.13
C VAL A 61 -10.66 -10.21 7.61
N SER A 62 -9.82 -11.24 7.40
CA SER A 62 -8.37 -11.19 7.64
C SER A 62 -7.56 -10.95 6.37
N GLY A 63 -8.20 -10.40 5.35
CA GLY A 63 -7.60 -10.04 4.08
C GLY A 63 -6.84 -8.72 4.11
N GLY A 64 -6.33 -8.36 2.94
CA GLY A 64 -5.48 -7.21 2.65
C GLY A 64 -4.98 -7.35 1.23
#